data_AF-A0A1G6Y9R0-F1
#
_entry.id   AF-A0A1G6Y9R0-F1
#
_cell.length_a   1.000
_cell.length_b   1.000
_cell.length_c   1.000
_cell.angle_alpha   90.00
_cell.angle_beta   90.00
_cell.angle_gamma   90.00
#
_symmetry.space_group_name_H-M   'P 1'
#
loop_
_entity.id
_entity.type
_entity.pdbx_description
1 polymer ?
#
loop_
_entity_poly.entity_id
_entity_poly.type
_entity_poly.pdbx_seq_one_letter_code
_entity_poly.pdbx_strand_id
1 'polypeptide(L)'
;MNWKNVLLIGAVTLLPASLMAQANILNAKTPEDIGKKTEAQKAMDHDVPLEYGYIDERDILWSKTVWETIDLDERVNFPLYYPTDTIDIGADRRSLYDVLLKNIQNGKLKDVYADSYFKDKRKFSELSATLSMKDTTDYGYEQINAGEELSPEYVITRNLSAADIEEYHIKGMWYFDKRQGELKYRLLGIAPVAPDVNFIDDDSMDPADALVELFWVWYPDARQILHDAKVFNQRNSAQPISFDMLLNSRRFNGVIYREDNVYGDREVDDYVTDNALFQLLEAQRIEEVIRDREQDMWAY
;
A
#
# COMPACT_ATOMS: atom_id res chain seq x y z
N MET A 1 -32.01 -64.58 -4.78
CA MET A 1 -31.58 -63.34 -4.13
C MET A 1 -31.37 -62.30 -5.21
N ASN A 2 -32.11 -61.18 -5.19
CA ASN A 2 -32.17 -60.25 -6.31
C ASN A 2 -30.89 -59.37 -6.34
N TRP A 3 -29.80 -59.91 -6.91
CA TRP A 3 -28.46 -59.28 -6.87
C TRP A 3 -28.40 -57.88 -7.47
N LYS A 4 -29.34 -57.54 -8.37
CA LYS A 4 -29.51 -56.17 -8.88
C LYS A 4 -29.87 -55.19 -7.76
N ASN A 5 -30.74 -55.57 -6.83
CA ASN A 5 -31.13 -54.71 -5.71
C ASN A 5 -30.02 -54.61 -4.67
N VAL A 6 -29.23 -55.67 -4.48
CA VAL A 6 -28.07 -55.67 -3.56
C VAL A 6 -26.94 -54.78 -4.09
N LEU A 7 -26.68 -54.80 -5.41
CA LEU A 7 -25.71 -53.90 -6.04
C LEU A 7 -26.18 -52.44 -6.02
N LEU A 8 -27.47 -52.18 -6.20
CA LEU A 8 -28.03 -50.83 -6.16
C LEU A 8 -28.02 -50.27 -4.73
N ILE A 9 -28.35 -51.09 -3.73
CA ILE A 9 -28.22 -50.72 -2.32
C ILE A 9 -26.74 -50.51 -1.96
N GLY A 10 -25.84 -51.39 -2.41
CA GLY A 10 -24.39 -51.27 -2.22
C GLY A 10 -23.84 -49.96 -2.80
N ALA A 11 -24.21 -49.61 -4.03
CA ALA A 11 -23.80 -48.38 -4.69
C ALA A 11 -24.37 -47.12 -4.02
N VAL A 12 -25.58 -47.18 -3.48
CA VAL A 12 -26.21 -46.07 -2.73
C VAL A 12 -25.61 -45.93 -1.32
N THR A 13 -25.23 -47.03 -0.66
CA THR A 13 -24.57 -47.01 0.66
C THR A 13 -23.07 -46.68 0.60
N LEU A 14 -22.41 -46.89 -0.55
CA LEU A 14 -21.03 -46.46 -0.82
C LEU A 14 -20.93 -44.99 -1.26
N LEU A 15 -22.06 -44.28 -1.38
CA LEU A 15 -22.14 -42.88 -1.78
C LEU A 15 -22.15 -41.82 -0.65
N PRO A 16 -21.63 -42.05 0.57
CA PRO A 16 -21.31 -40.92 1.44
C PRO A 16 -19.92 -41.03 2.08
N ALA A 17 -18.91 -40.43 1.46
CA ALA A 17 -17.66 -40.09 2.16
C ALA A 17 -16.85 -38.94 1.51
N SER A 18 -17.14 -38.55 0.27
CA SER A 18 -16.39 -37.47 -0.42
C SER A 18 -17.02 -36.09 -0.32
N LEU A 19 -18.06 -35.90 0.49
CA LEU A 19 -18.58 -34.57 0.84
C LEU A 19 -17.71 -33.93 1.94
N MET A 20 -16.44 -33.69 1.64
CA MET A 20 -15.66 -32.69 2.37
C MET A 20 -16.19 -31.33 1.91
N ALA A 21 -17.31 -30.92 2.49
CA ALA A 21 -18.00 -29.68 2.19
C ALA A 21 -17.06 -28.49 2.43
N GLN A 22 -17.08 -27.55 1.48
CA GLN A 22 -16.38 -26.28 1.54
C GLN A 22 -16.58 -25.65 2.92
N ALA A 23 -15.50 -25.28 3.61
CA ALA A 23 -15.56 -24.45 4.82
C ALA A 23 -15.97 -23.03 4.41
N ASN A 24 -17.26 -22.87 4.15
CA ASN A 24 -17.93 -21.60 4.00
C ASN A 24 -18.69 -21.32 5.31
N ILE A 25 -19.01 -20.06 5.59
CA ILE A 25 -19.83 -19.66 6.76
C ILE A 25 -21.10 -20.52 6.85
N LEU A 26 -21.65 -20.86 5.69
CA LEU A 26 -22.86 -21.67 5.53
C LEU A 26 -22.69 -23.16 5.93
N ASN A 27 -21.45 -23.63 6.06
CA ASN A 27 -21.09 -25.02 6.38
C ASN A 27 -20.21 -25.13 7.64
N ALA A 28 -19.89 -24.02 8.31
CA ALA A 28 -19.08 -23.99 9.51
C ALA A 28 -19.86 -24.60 10.69
N LYS A 29 -19.23 -25.52 11.43
CA LYS A 29 -19.83 -26.17 12.61
C LYS A 29 -19.58 -25.38 13.89
N THR A 30 -18.48 -24.63 13.93
CA THR A 30 -18.15 -23.72 15.03
C THR A 30 -17.85 -22.32 14.47
N PRO A 31 -18.06 -21.25 15.28
CA PRO A 31 -17.67 -19.91 14.89
C PRO A 31 -16.17 -19.76 14.56
N GLU A 32 -15.32 -20.61 15.14
CA GLU A 32 -13.87 -20.61 14.89
C GLU A 32 -13.47 -21.22 13.53
N ASP A 33 -14.38 -21.97 12.90
CA ASP A 33 -14.19 -22.53 11.56
C ASP A 33 -14.58 -21.54 10.45
N ILE A 34 -15.27 -20.45 10.80
CA ILE A 34 -15.67 -19.41 9.86
C ILE A 34 -14.42 -18.69 9.33
N GLY A 35 -14.23 -18.74 8.01
CA GLY A 35 -13.14 -18.05 7.31
C GLY A 35 -11.82 -18.82 7.23
N LYS A 36 -11.71 -20.01 7.83
CA LYS A 36 -10.52 -20.86 7.68
C LYS A 36 -10.63 -21.73 6.42
N LYS A 37 -9.74 -21.48 5.44
CA LYS A 37 -9.58 -22.34 4.26
C LYS A 37 -9.14 -23.75 4.68
N THR A 38 -9.73 -24.78 4.07
CA THR A 38 -9.33 -26.18 4.32
C THR A 38 -7.92 -26.44 3.80
N GLU A 39 -7.23 -27.45 4.34
CA GLU A 39 -5.86 -27.79 3.90
C GLU A 39 -5.80 -28.13 2.40
N ALA A 40 -6.82 -28.81 1.89
CA ALA A 40 -6.95 -29.08 0.45
C ALA A 40 -7.13 -27.80 -0.38
N GLN A 41 -7.87 -26.81 0.11
CA GLN A 41 -7.99 -25.50 -0.54
C GLN A 41 -6.66 -24.75 -0.54
N LYS A 42 -5.95 -24.73 0.60
CA LYS A 42 -4.63 -24.08 0.68
C LYS A 42 -3.62 -24.70 -0.28
N ALA A 43 -3.66 -26.02 -0.48
CA ALA A 43 -2.78 -26.72 -1.42
C ALA A 43 -3.11 -26.40 -2.90
N MET A 44 -4.37 -26.08 -3.21
CA MET A 44 -4.79 -25.74 -4.57
C MET A 44 -4.73 -24.25 -4.90
N ASP A 45 -4.87 -23.37 -3.90
CA ASP A 45 -5.07 -21.93 -4.11
C ASP A 45 -3.82 -21.18 -4.60
N HIS A 46 -2.61 -21.74 -4.45
CA HIS A 46 -1.33 -21.10 -4.86
C HIS A 46 -1.35 -19.59 -4.58
N ASP A 47 -1.59 -19.21 -3.31
CA ASP A 47 -1.92 -17.84 -2.88
C ASP A 47 -0.66 -16.95 -2.83
N VAL A 48 -0.12 -16.65 -4.01
CA VAL A 48 1.06 -15.80 -4.22
C VAL A 48 0.71 -14.62 -5.13
N PRO A 49 1.39 -13.47 -4.99
CA PRO A 49 1.23 -12.36 -5.92
C PRO A 49 1.55 -12.81 -7.34
N LEU A 50 0.82 -12.26 -8.31
CA LEU A 50 1.05 -12.57 -9.72
C LEU A 50 2.47 -12.14 -10.10
N GLU A 51 3.29 -13.10 -10.52
CA GLU A 51 4.65 -12.83 -10.93
C GLU A 51 4.67 -11.88 -12.13
N TYR A 52 5.61 -10.94 -12.11
CA TYR A 52 5.84 -10.11 -13.28
C TYR A 52 6.49 -10.93 -14.38
N GLY A 53 6.04 -10.71 -15.62
CA GLY A 53 6.75 -11.25 -16.77
C GLY A 53 8.19 -10.74 -16.80
N TYR A 54 9.13 -11.62 -17.16
CA TYR A 54 10.50 -11.22 -17.42
C TYR A 54 10.56 -10.32 -18.66
N ILE A 55 11.22 -9.17 -18.50
CA ILE A 55 11.43 -8.17 -19.55
C ILE A 55 12.91 -7.83 -19.54
N ASP A 56 13.54 -8.00 -20.70
CA ASP A 56 14.92 -7.57 -20.93
C ASP A 56 14.92 -6.07 -21.28
N GLU A 57 15.98 -5.35 -20.93
CA GLU A 57 16.13 -3.92 -21.26
C GLU A 57 16.04 -3.68 -22.78
N ARG A 58 16.51 -4.65 -23.57
CA ARG A 58 16.42 -4.60 -25.03
C ARG A 58 14.98 -4.67 -25.55
N ASP A 59 14.05 -5.16 -24.73
CA ASP A 59 12.63 -5.31 -25.06
C ASP A 59 11.82 -4.04 -24.74
N ILE A 60 12.45 -3.07 -24.07
CA ILE A 60 11.86 -1.77 -23.75
C ILE A 60 12.20 -0.79 -24.88
N LEU A 61 11.19 -0.35 -25.63
CA LEU A 61 11.40 0.63 -26.71
C LEU A 61 11.45 2.07 -26.20
N TRP A 62 10.68 2.33 -25.15
CA TRP A 62 10.56 3.62 -24.52
C TRP A 62 10.16 3.40 -23.06
N SER A 63 10.65 4.25 -22.17
CA SER A 63 10.25 4.27 -20.78
C SER A 63 10.25 5.68 -20.23
N LYS A 64 9.39 5.94 -19.27
CA LYS A 64 9.35 7.18 -18.49
C LYS A 64 9.03 6.87 -17.03
N THR A 65 9.86 7.35 -16.12
CA THR A 65 9.61 7.25 -14.69
C THR A 65 8.81 8.48 -14.25
N VAL A 66 7.78 8.26 -13.45
CA VAL A 66 6.91 9.30 -12.91
C VAL A 66 6.71 9.08 -11.42
N TRP A 67 6.48 10.18 -10.72
CA TRP A 67 6.04 10.19 -9.34
C TRP A 67 4.65 10.79 -9.27
N GLU A 68 3.78 10.10 -8.55
CA GLU A 68 2.38 10.48 -8.41
C GLU A 68 2.04 10.60 -6.93
N THR A 69 1.21 11.58 -6.62
CA THR A 69 0.59 11.78 -5.31
C THR A 69 -0.80 11.17 -5.34
N ILE A 70 -1.07 10.28 -4.39
CA ILE A 70 -2.38 9.67 -4.15
C ILE A 70 -2.99 10.37 -2.94
N ASP A 71 -3.92 11.27 -3.18
CA ASP A 71 -4.66 11.98 -2.14
C ASP A 71 -5.70 11.05 -1.48
N LEU A 72 -5.66 10.90 -0.15
CA LEU A 72 -6.59 10.03 0.59
C LEU A 72 -7.94 10.67 0.90
N ASP A 73 -8.09 11.98 0.72
CA ASP A 73 -9.38 12.67 0.80
C ASP A 73 -10.28 12.30 -0.39
N GLU A 74 -9.67 11.83 -1.49
CA GLU A 74 -10.42 11.33 -2.62
C GLU A 74 -11.11 9.98 -2.32
N ARG A 75 -12.42 9.95 -2.57
CA ARG A 75 -13.27 8.76 -2.33
C ARG A 75 -12.80 7.50 -3.07
N VAL A 76 -12.10 7.67 -4.20
CA VAL A 76 -11.55 6.55 -4.99
C VAL A 76 -10.43 5.86 -4.21
N ASN A 77 -9.70 6.61 -3.38
CA ASN A 77 -8.49 6.19 -2.66
C ASN A 77 -8.77 5.72 -1.23
N PHE A 78 -10.01 5.88 -0.74
CA PHE A 78 -10.48 5.35 0.55
C PHE A 78 -10.11 3.89 0.86
N PRO A 79 -10.04 2.96 -0.11
CA PRO A 79 -9.59 1.61 0.19
C PRO A 79 -8.13 1.53 0.69
N LEU A 80 -7.30 2.55 0.46
CA LEU A 80 -5.93 2.65 0.97
C LEU A 80 -5.87 3.21 2.40
N TYR A 81 -6.82 4.09 2.73
CA TYR A 81 -6.89 4.80 4.02
C TYR A 81 -7.60 4.01 5.12
N TYR A 82 -8.77 3.44 4.81
CA TYR A 82 -9.59 2.78 5.84
C TYR A 82 -9.19 1.32 6.10
N PRO A 83 -9.32 0.83 7.35
CA PRO A 83 -9.82 1.55 8.52
C PRO A 83 -8.72 2.34 9.27
N THR A 84 -9.10 3.49 9.83
CA THR A 84 -8.23 4.33 10.67
C THR A 84 -8.21 3.88 12.13
N ASP A 85 -9.34 3.37 12.63
CA ASP A 85 -9.43 2.76 13.96
C ASP A 85 -9.34 1.24 13.86
N THR A 86 -8.49 0.65 14.71
CA THR A 86 -8.21 -0.78 14.73
C THR A 86 -8.68 -1.47 16.01
N ILE A 87 -9.28 -0.74 16.96
CA ILE A 87 -9.72 -1.25 18.26
C ILE A 87 -10.91 -2.21 18.11
N ASP A 88 -11.93 -1.80 17.36
CA ASP A 88 -13.19 -2.56 17.21
C ASP A 88 -13.22 -3.47 15.98
N ILE A 89 -12.13 -3.53 15.21
CA ILE A 89 -12.09 -4.22 13.92
C ILE A 89 -11.19 -5.45 13.97
N GLY A 90 -11.67 -6.55 13.39
CA GLY A 90 -10.92 -7.80 13.22
C GLY A 90 -9.50 -7.58 12.70
N ALA A 91 -8.56 -8.41 13.16
CA ALA A 91 -7.14 -8.31 12.83
C ALA A 91 -6.84 -8.47 11.33
N ASP A 92 -7.83 -8.90 10.55
CA ASP A 92 -7.81 -9.10 9.10
C ASP A 92 -7.93 -7.80 8.29
N ARG A 93 -8.42 -6.71 8.90
CA ARG A 93 -8.62 -5.42 8.21
C ARG A 93 -7.71 -4.36 8.80
N ARG A 94 -6.84 -3.80 7.96
CA ARG A 94 -5.86 -2.76 8.33
C ARG A 94 -5.67 -1.82 7.15
N SER A 95 -5.35 -0.56 7.45
CA SER A 95 -4.97 0.44 6.44
C SER A 95 -3.64 0.05 5.77
N LEU A 96 -3.33 0.65 4.62
CA LEU A 96 -2.06 0.38 3.95
C LEU A 96 -0.87 0.76 4.84
N TYR A 97 -0.93 1.92 5.51
CA TYR A 97 0.09 2.37 6.45
C TYR A 97 0.31 1.38 7.60
N ASP A 98 -0.75 0.92 8.26
CA ASP A 98 -0.64 -0.06 9.35
C ASP A 98 0.00 -1.36 8.88
N VAL A 99 -0.34 -1.82 7.67
CA VAL A 99 0.26 -3.01 7.07
C VAL A 99 1.75 -2.80 6.87
N LEU A 100 2.18 -1.68 6.29
CA LEU A 100 3.60 -1.39 6.08
C LEU A 100 4.34 -1.28 7.42
N LEU A 101 3.84 -0.44 8.34
CA LEU A 101 4.45 -0.19 9.63
C LEU A 101 4.60 -1.48 10.46
N LYS A 102 3.53 -2.28 10.56
CA LYS A 102 3.55 -3.55 11.29
C LYS A 102 4.56 -4.54 10.70
N ASN A 103 4.70 -4.59 9.38
CA ASN A 103 5.66 -5.51 8.74
C ASN A 103 7.11 -5.02 8.85
N ILE A 104 7.34 -3.71 8.92
CA ILE A 104 8.63 -3.13 9.26
C ILE A 104 8.99 -3.46 10.71
N GLN A 105 8.07 -3.25 11.65
CA GLN A 105 8.26 -3.59 13.08
C GLN A 105 8.56 -5.07 13.30
N ASN A 106 7.87 -5.96 12.58
CA ASN A 106 8.10 -7.41 12.66
C ASN A 106 9.36 -7.87 11.92
N GLY A 107 10.08 -6.97 11.23
CA GLY A 107 11.28 -7.31 10.45
C GLY A 107 11.02 -8.15 9.20
N LYS A 108 9.76 -8.26 8.77
CA LYS A 108 9.39 -8.89 7.48
C LYS A 108 9.79 -7.99 6.32
N LEU A 109 9.59 -6.68 6.48
CA LEU A 109 10.05 -5.66 5.54
C LEU A 109 11.34 -5.04 6.10
N LYS A 110 12.48 -5.48 5.56
CA LYS A 110 13.81 -5.09 6.08
C LYS A 110 14.36 -3.83 5.45
N ASP A 111 14.06 -3.64 4.17
CA ASP A 111 14.62 -2.58 3.35
C ASP A 111 13.60 -1.45 3.27
N VAL A 112 13.87 -0.41 4.05
CA VAL A 112 13.15 0.86 4.04
C VAL A 112 14.15 1.95 3.66
N TYR A 113 13.72 2.97 2.93
CA TYR A 113 14.58 3.98 2.34
C TYR A 113 14.18 5.38 2.77
N ALA A 114 15.15 6.29 2.80
CA ALA A 114 14.90 7.70 3.09
C ALA A 114 14.31 8.45 1.89
N ASP A 115 14.63 8.01 0.67
CA ASP A 115 14.30 8.71 -0.56
C ASP A 115 13.72 7.80 -1.65
N SER A 116 13.09 8.42 -2.63
CA SER A 116 12.49 7.74 -3.78
C SER A 116 13.51 7.13 -4.75
N TYR A 117 14.81 7.42 -4.58
CA TYR A 117 15.89 6.84 -5.39
C TYR A 117 16.42 5.52 -4.79
N PHE A 118 15.95 5.14 -3.60
CA PHE A 118 16.32 3.89 -2.93
C PHE A 118 17.83 3.74 -2.72
N LYS A 119 18.53 4.84 -2.43
CA LYS A 119 19.99 4.84 -2.21
C LYS A 119 20.33 4.56 -0.75
N ASP A 120 19.63 5.24 0.15
CA ASP A 120 19.94 5.22 1.58
C ASP A 120 18.95 4.37 2.35
N LYS A 121 19.41 3.19 2.78
CA LYS A 121 18.63 2.27 3.63
C LYS A 121 18.56 2.78 5.06
N ARG A 122 17.36 2.82 5.61
CA ARG A 122 17.04 3.19 6.99
C ARG A 122 16.62 1.97 7.80
N LYS A 123 17.04 1.92 9.06
CA LYS A 123 16.53 0.95 10.03
C LYS A 123 15.29 1.52 10.72
N PHE A 124 14.42 0.64 11.22
CA PHE A 124 13.24 1.05 11.98
C PHE A 124 13.55 1.97 13.18
N SER A 125 14.69 1.76 13.86
CA SER A 125 15.12 2.60 14.98
C SER A 125 15.45 4.05 14.59
N GLU A 126 15.74 4.30 13.32
CA GLU A 126 15.94 5.67 12.80
C GLU A 126 14.61 6.30 12.39
N LEU A 127 13.65 5.49 11.93
CA LEU A 127 12.31 5.95 11.57
C LEU A 127 11.49 6.39 12.79
N SER A 128 11.75 5.85 13.98
CA SER A 128 11.01 6.24 15.18
C SER A 128 11.12 7.73 15.51
N ALA A 129 12.20 8.40 15.11
CA ALA A 129 12.35 9.84 15.29
C ALA A 129 11.40 10.66 14.39
N THR A 130 11.07 10.13 13.20
CA THR A 130 10.12 10.75 12.27
C THR A 130 8.68 10.33 12.57
N LEU A 131 8.49 9.13 13.09
CA LEU A 131 7.15 8.57 13.38
C LEU A 131 6.60 8.96 14.74
N SER A 132 7.45 9.45 15.65
CA SER A 132 7.05 9.83 17.00
C SER A 132 7.77 11.07 17.49
N MET A 133 7.02 11.97 18.11
CA MET A 133 7.53 13.11 18.84
C MET A 133 7.52 12.79 20.32
N LYS A 134 8.62 13.07 21.00
CA LYS A 134 8.74 12.98 22.45
C LYS A 134 9.15 14.34 22.99
N ASP A 135 8.23 15.03 23.64
CA ASP A 135 8.47 16.34 24.22
C ASP A 135 8.36 16.30 25.75
N THR A 136 9.08 17.21 26.41
CA THR A 136 9.11 17.34 27.87
C THR A 136 8.31 18.57 28.26
N THR A 137 7.37 18.41 29.19
CA THR A 137 6.57 19.53 29.71
C THR A 137 7.41 20.50 30.53
N ASP A 138 6.95 21.74 30.69
CA ASP A 138 7.60 22.76 31.52
C ASP A 138 7.92 22.27 32.95
N TYR A 139 6.99 21.55 33.58
CA TYR A 139 7.20 20.95 34.90
C TYR A 139 8.30 19.88 34.89
N GLY A 140 8.47 19.15 33.79
CA GLY A 140 9.58 18.22 33.59
C GLY A 140 10.93 18.93 33.50
N TYR A 141 10.98 20.09 32.84
CA TYR A 141 12.19 20.94 32.82
C TYR A 141 12.51 21.50 34.21
N GLU A 142 11.50 21.89 35.00
CA GLU A 142 11.68 22.32 36.39
C GLU A 142 12.29 21.22 37.28
N GLN A 143 11.84 19.96 37.12
CA GLN A 143 12.44 18.82 37.83
C GLN A 143 13.89 18.57 37.47
N ILE A 144 14.22 18.62 36.17
CA ILE A 144 15.61 18.47 35.69
C ILE A 144 16.48 19.59 36.26
N ASN A 145 15.98 20.83 36.27
CA ASN A 145 16.69 21.99 36.83
C ASN A 145 16.83 21.91 38.36
N ALA A 146 15.91 21.24 39.06
CA ALA A 146 15.97 20.95 40.48
C ALA A 146 16.91 19.76 40.82
N GLY A 147 17.44 19.06 39.82
CA GLY A 147 18.31 17.90 39.98
C GLY A 147 17.58 16.58 40.28
N GLU A 148 16.27 16.54 40.03
CA GLU A 148 15.45 15.32 40.15
C GLU A 148 15.49 14.51 38.84
N GLU A 149 15.27 13.19 38.94
CA GLU A 149 15.09 12.35 37.75
C GLU A 149 13.74 12.67 37.09
N LEU A 150 13.73 12.87 35.76
CA LEU A 150 12.54 13.20 35.00
C LEU A 150 11.47 12.11 35.13
N SER A 151 10.34 12.42 35.74
CA SER A 151 9.22 11.49 35.82
C SER A 151 8.62 11.23 34.43
N PRO A 152 8.23 9.97 34.10
CA PRO A 152 7.61 9.63 32.82
C PRO A 152 6.30 10.40 32.55
N GLU A 153 5.64 10.90 33.59
CA GLU A 153 4.40 11.67 33.52
C GLU A 153 4.58 13.04 32.87
N TYR A 154 5.81 13.58 32.88
CA TYR A 154 6.14 14.88 32.28
C TYR A 154 6.64 14.76 30.84
N VAL A 155 6.59 13.56 30.28
CA VAL A 155 6.98 13.27 28.91
C VAL A 155 5.73 13.04 28.07
N ILE A 156 5.46 13.93 27.14
CA ILE A 156 4.42 13.76 26.14
C ILE A 156 5.02 12.95 24.99
N THR A 157 4.44 11.79 24.67
CA THR A 157 4.83 11.00 23.50
C THR A 157 3.65 10.93 22.54
N ARG A 158 3.83 11.42 21.31
CA ARG A 158 2.86 11.36 20.22
C ARG A 158 3.39 10.45 19.14
N ASN A 159 2.59 9.50 18.68
CA ASN A 159 2.93 8.59 17.59
C ASN A 159 1.99 8.85 16.42
N LEU A 160 2.52 8.84 15.20
CA LEU A 160 1.71 8.87 13.98
C LEU A 160 0.91 7.59 13.84
N SER A 161 -0.39 7.75 13.65
CA SER A 161 -1.35 6.69 13.40
C SER A 161 -1.76 6.68 11.93
N ALA A 162 -2.50 5.64 11.51
CA ALA A 162 -3.07 5.59 10.17
C ALA A 162 -4.02 6.75 9.86
N ALA A 163 -4.61 7.38 10.89
CA ALA A 163 -5.51 8.52 10.73
C ALA A 163 -4.79 9.79 10.30
N ASP A 164 -3.50 9.92 10.64
CA ASP A 164 -2.68 11.10 10.37
C ASP A 164 -2.03 11.08 8.98
N ILE A 165 -2.23 10.00 8.21
CA ILE A 165 -1.72 9.89 6.83
C ILE A 165 -2.67 10.62 5.90
N GLU A 166 -2.16 11.60 5.16
CA GLU A 166 -2.94 12.42 4.22
C GLU A 166 -2.78 11.91 2.78
N GLU A 167 -1.57 11.53 2.39
CA GLU A 167 -1.28 11.15 1.00
C GLU A 167 -0.32 9.96 0.92
N TYR A 168 -0.28 9.31 -0.25
CA TYR A 168 0.82 8.41 -0.61
C TYR A 168 1.55 8.93 -1.83
N HIS A 169 2.86 9.06 -1.73
CA HIS A 169 3.73 9.23 -2.89
C HIS A 169 4.08 7.87 -3.45
N ILE A 170 3.91 7.73 -4.76
CA ILE A 170 4.33 6.54 -5.48
C ILE A 170 5.31 6.89 -6.57
N LYS A 171 6.24 5.97 -6.82
CA LYS A 171 7.16 6.04 -7.95
C LYS A 171 6.90 4.85 -8.85
N GLY A 172 6.67 5.11 -10.13
CA GLY A 172 6.51 4.03 -11.10
C GLY A 172 7.07 4.38 -12.46
N MET A 173 7.17 3.36 -13.30
CA MET A 173 7.74 3.46 -14.63
C MET A 173 6.70 3.00 -15.65
N TRP A 174 6.38 3.89 -16.57
CA TRP A 174 5.73 3.56 -17.82
C TRP A 174 6.77 3.04 -18.79
N TYR A 175 6.50 1.92 -19.46
CA TYR A 175 7.38 1.38 -20.47
C TYR A 175 6.60 0.67 -21.56
N PHE A 176 7.08 0.76 -22.80
CA PHE A 176 6.49 0.08 -23.94
C PHE A 176 7.19 -1.25 -24.18
N ASP A 177 6.47 -2.36 -23.97
CA ASP A 177 6.99 -3.71 -24.19
C ASP A 177 6.87 -4.08 -25.67
N LYS A 178 8.00 -4.16 -26.38
CA LYS A 178 8.01 -4.49 -27.82
C LYS A 178 7.44 -5.87 -28.14
N ARG A 179 7.45 -6.81 -27.19
CA ARG A 179 7.01 -8.18 -27.42
C ARG A 179 5.48 -8.29 -27.40
N GLN A 180 4.85 -7.48 -26.56
CA GLN A 180 3.40 -7.45 -26.40
C GLN A 180 2.76 -6.29 -27.16
N GLY A 181 3.54 -5.28 -27.54
CA GLY A 181 3.07 -4.10 -28.25
C GLY A 181 2.20 -3.19 -27.38
N GLU A 182 2.34 -3.27 -26.05
CA GLU A 182 1.48 -2.58 -25.10
C GLU A 182 2.29 -1.66 -24.20
N LEU A 183 1.70 -0.50 -23.87
CA LEU A 183 2.22 0.36 -22.82
C LEU A 183 1.85 -0.22 -21.45
N LYS A 184 2.84 -0.40 -20.58
CA LYS A 184 2.66 -0.98 -19.25
C LYS A 184 3.21 -0.06 -18.17
N TYR A 185 2.54 -0.10 -17.03
CA TYR A 185 3.02 0.54 -15.81
C TYR A 185 3.65 -0.49 -14.88
N ARG A 186 4.74 -0.12 -14.23
CA ARG A 186 5.35 -0.87 -13.14
C ARG A 186 5.58 0.03 -11.94
N LEU A 187 4.93 -0.31 -10.84
CA LEU A 187 5.15 0.36 -9.56
C LEU A 187 6.51 -0.06 -8.98
N LEU A 188 7.31 0.93 -8.60
CA LEU A 188 8.68 0.74 -8.09
C LEU A 188 8.75 0.97 -6.58
N GLY A 189 8.02 1.96 -6.07
CA GLY A 189 7.89 2.13 -4.63
C GLY A 189 6.77 3.04 -4.22
N ILE A 190 6.57 3.08 -2.91
CA ILE A 190 5.49 3.78 -2.23
C ILE A 190 6.00 4.37 -0.92
N ALA A 191 5.52 5.56 -0.59
CA ALA A 191 5.83 6.27 0.64
C ALA A 191 4.54 6.85 1.23
N PRO A 192 4.24 6.59 2.52
CA PRO A 192 3.21 7.32 3.23
C PRO A 192 3.69 8.73 3.55
N VAL A 193 2.81 9.70 3.38
CA VAL A 193 3.05 11.12 3.64
C VAL A 193 2.11 11.57 4.76
N ALA A 194 2.67 12.27 5.73
CA ALA A 194 1.93 12.83 6.85
C ALA A 194 2.53 14.18 7.24
N PRO A 195 1.78 15.03 7.96
CA PRO A 195 2.33 16.22 8.59
C PRO A 195 3.48 15.85 9.54
N ASP A 196 4.55 16.64 9.54
CA ASP A 196 5.67 16.42 10.46
C ASP A 196 5.20 16.53 11.92
N VAL A 197 5.39 15.44 12.68
CA VAL A 197 4.97 15.30 14.08
C VAL A 197 5.46 16.44 14.96
N ASN A 198 6.60 17.04 14.62
CA ASN A 198 7.19 18.15 15.38
C ASN A 198 6.45 19.48 15.19
N PHE A 199 5.69 19.64 14.09
CA PHE A 199 5.05 20.89 13.69
C PHE A 199 3.52 20.80 13.61
N ILE A 200 2.91 19.66 13.93
CA ILE A 200 1.44 19.49 13.83
C ILE A 200 0.67 20.52 14.66
N ASP A 201 1.22 20.92 15.82
CA ASP A 201 0.56 21.84 16.75
C ASP A 201 1.04 23.30 16.55
N ASP A 202 1.84 23.57 15.50
CA ASP A 202 2.29 24.92 15.16
C ASP A 202 1.26 25.60 14.24
N ASP A 203 0.40 26.43 14.84
CA ASP A 203 -0.61 27.24 14.15
C ASP A 203 -0.02 28.22 13.09
N SER A 204 1.31 28.35 13.00
CA SER A 204 1.98 29.22 12.03
C SER A 204 2.23 28.60 10.65
N MET A 205 2.08 27.27 10.51
CA MET A 205 2.19 26.55 9.25
C MET A 205 0.85 25.89 8.88
N ASP A 206 0.48 25.97 7.61
CA ASP A 206 -0.64 25.16 7.10
C ASP A 206 -0.21 23.68 7.15
N PRO A 207 -1.01 22.76 7.73
CA PRO A 207 -0.71 21.33 7.71
C PRO A 207 -0.37 20.79 6.31
N ALA A 208 -0.99 21.35 5.27
CA ALA A 208 -0.71 21.00 3.88
C ALA A 208 0.71 21.38 3.43
N ASP A 209 1.30 22.43 4.00
CA ASP A 209 2.66 22.89 3.69
C ASP A 209 3.74 22.14 4.52
N ALA A 210 3.32 21.33 5.51
CA ALA A 210 4.19 20.59 6.42
C ALA A 210 4.26 19.08 6.13
N LEU A 211 3.79 18.66 4.94
CA LEU A 211 3.75 17.26 4.54
C LEU A 211 5.16 16.70 4.27
N VAL A 212 5.48 15.58 4.92
CA VAL A 212 6.77 14.90 4.79
C VAL A 212 6.60 13.43 4.43
N GLU A 213 7.45 12.96 3.51
CA GLU A 213 7.56 11.54 3.18
C GLU A 213 8.19 10.79 4.37
N LEU A 214 7.42 9.92 5.03
CA LEU A 214 7.89 9.25 6.25
C LEU A 214 8.99 8.23 5.95
N PHE A 215 8.75 7.40 4.93
CA PHE A 215 9.72 6.41 4.47
C PHE A 215 9.32 5.81 3.11
N TRP A 216 10.32 5.44 2.30
CA TRP A 216 10.12 4.78 1.02
C TRP A 216 10.24 3.25 1.14
N VAL A 217 9.31 2.55 0.52
CA VAL A 217 9.29 1.09 0.43
C VAL A 217 9.51 0.68 -1.01
N TRP A 218 10.47 -0.24 -1.25
CA TRP A 218 10.64 -0.87 -2.54
C TRP A 218 9.49 -1.85 -2.80
N TYR A 219 8.63 -1.52 -3.76
CA TYR A 219 7.38 -2.21 -3.99
C TYR A 219 7.57 -3.70 -4.32
N PRO A 220 8.53 -4.12 -5.18
CA PRO A 220 8.79 -5.53 -5.46
C PRO A 220 9.03 -6.41 -4.22
N ASP A 221 9.69 -5.87 -3.19
CA ASP A 221 9.97 -6.61 -1.95
C ASP A 221 8.73 -6.70 -1.05
N ALA A 222 7.83 -5.71 -1.12
CA ALA A 222 6.60 -5.66 -0.33
C ALA A 222 5.44 -6.46 -0.95
N ARG A 223 5.55 -6.95 -2.20
CA ARG A 223 4.42 -7.57 -2.94
C ARG A 223 3.74 -8.71 -2.20
N GLN A 224 4.50 -9.63 -1.60
CA GLN A 224 3.90 -10.74 -0.84
C GLN A 224 3.11 -10.22 0.37
N ILE A 225 3.66 -9.23 1.08
CA ILE A 225 3.01 -8.62 2.24
C ILE A 225 1.71 -7.93 1.83
N LEU A 226 1.75 -7.19 0.72
CA LEU A 226 0.59 -6.48 0.17
C LEU A 226 -0.43 -7.42 -0.50
N HIS A 227 0.00 -8.60 -0.93
CA HIS A 227 -0.90 -9.64 -1.44
C HIS A 227 -1.68 -10.32 -0.31
N ASP A 228 -0.99 -10.62 0.80
CA ASP A 228 -1.59 -11.23 1.98
C ASP A 228 -2.57 -10.27 2.67
N ALA A 229 -2.25 -8.97 2.67
CA ALA A 229 -3.10 -7.93 3.22
C ALA A 229 -4.29 -7.62 2.29
N LYS A 230 -5.50 -7.66 2.86
CA LYS A 230 -6.76 -7.52 2.13
C LYS A 230 -7.41 -6.16 2.40
N VAL A 231 -7.86 -5.55 1.32
CA VAL A 231 -8.50 -4.23 1.29
C VAL A 231 -9.97 -4.35 1.66
N PHE A 232 -10.51 -3.34 2.36
CA PHE A 232 -11.93 -3.26 2.62
C PHE A 232 -12.71 -2.92 1.34
N ASN A 233 -13.47 -3.90 0.83
CA ASN A 233 -14.32 -3.73 -0.33
C ASN A 233 -15.76 -3.39 0.11
N GLN A 234 -16.16 -2.13 -0.05
CA GLN A 234 -17.52 -1.65 0.29
C GLN A 234 -18.62 -2.34 -0.53
N ARG A 235 -18.32 -2.74 -1.78
CA ARG A 235 -19.31 -3.33 -2.69
C ARG A 235 -19.49 -4.84 -2.46
N ASN A 236 -18.43 -5.52 -2.02
CA ASN A 236 -18.46 -6.96 -1.77
C ASN A 236 -17.44 -7.36 -0.70
N SER A 237 -17.89 -7.42 0.55
CA SER A 237 -17.06 -7.85 1.69
C SER A 237 -16.70 -9.33 1.66
N ALA A 238 -17.41 -10.16 0.89
CA ALA A 238 -17.13 -11.60 0.76
C ALA A 238 -15.98 -11.91 -0.21
N GLN A 239 -15.62 -10.96 -1.08
CA GLN A 239 -14.47 -11.08 -1.97
C GLN A 239 -13.58 -9.84 -1.84
N PRO A 240 -12.68 -9.82 -0.84
CA PRO A 240 -11.76 -8.74 -0.69
C PRO A 240 -10.64 -8.82 -1.74
N ILE A 241 -10.19 -7.65 -2.20
CA ILE A 241 -9.07 -7.50 -3.13
C ILE A 241 -7.80 -7.29 -2.28
N SER A 242 -6.64 -7.77 -2.74
CA SER A 242 -5.37 -7.47 -2.05
C SER A 242 -4.85 -6.07 -2.37
N PHE A 243 -4.01 -5.50 -1.49
CA PHE A 243 -3.35 -4.23 -1.78
C PHE A 243 -2.44 -4.34 -3.02
N ASP A 244 -1.75 -5.48 -3.19
CA ASP A 244 -0.93 -5.73 -4.40
C ASP A 244 -1.76 -5.64 -5.68
N MET A 245 -2.94 -6.26 -5.71
CA MET A 245 -3.83 -6.21 -6.88
C MET A 245 -4.38 -4.80 -7.11
N LEU A 246 -4.78 -4.09 -6.06
CA LEU A 246 -5.31 -2.73 -6.16
C LEU A 246 -4.27 -1.78 -6.77
N LEU A 247 -3.05 -1.81 -6.26
CA LEU A 247 -1.95 -0.95 -6.70
C LEU A 247 -1.45 -1.32 -8.11
N ASN A 248 -1.25 -2.61 -8.41
CA ASN A 248 -0.83 -3.04 -9.75
C ASN A 248 -1.89 -2.75 -10.83
N SER A 249 -3.17 -2.86 -10.48
CA SER A 249 -4.26 -2.51 -11.41
C SER A 249 -4.60 -1.01 -11.45
N ARG A 250 -3.81 -0.18 -10.75
CA ARG A 250 -4.00 1.27 -10.63
C ARG A 250 -5.46 1.65 -10.31
N ARG A 251 -6.07 0.93 -9.37
CA ARG A 251 -7.42 1.23 -8.86
C ARG A 251 -7.37 2.31 -7.77
N PHE A 252 -6.72 3.41 -8.10
CA PHE A 252 -6.58 4.62 -7.32
C PHE A 252 -6.51 5.80 -8.31
N ASN A 253 -6.77 7.00 -7.84
CA ASN A 253 -6.49 8.21 -8.58
C ASN A 253 -5.20 8.83 -8.03
N GLY A 254 -4.34 9.33 -8.92
CA GLY A 254 -3.08 9.94 -8.53
C GLY A 254 -2.69 11.03 -9.51
N VAL A 255 -2.04 12.08 -8.99
CA VAL A 255 -1.62 13.26 -9.76
C VAL A 255 -0.11 13.24 -9.91
N ILE A 256 0.40 13.36 -11.13
CA ILE A 256 1.85 13.39 -11.38
C ILE A 256 2.42 14.71 -10.88
N TYR A 257 3.32 14.67 -9.90
CA TYR A 257 4.01 15.84 -9.37
C TYR A 257 5.48 15.94 -9.81
N ARG A 258 6.06 14.83 -10.30
CA ARG A 258 7.43 14.78 -10.80
C ARG A 258 7.57 13.76 -11.92
N GLU A 259 8.44 14.06 -12.88
CA GLU A 259 8.79 13.15 -13.97
C GLU A 259 10.30 13.08 -14.18
N ASP A 260 10.77 11.95 -14.68
CA ASP A 260 12.16 11.79 -15.08
C ASP A 260 12.45 12.68 -16.30
N ASN A 261 13.39 13.61 -16.11
CA ASN A 261 13.72 14.61 -17.10
C ASN A 261 15.20 14.97 -17.11
N VAL A 262 15.65 15.53 -18.24
CA VAL A 262 17.05 15.94 -18.45
C VAL A 262 17.50 17.03 -17.46
N TYR A 263 16.56 17.68 -16.78
CA TYR A 263 16.81 18.73 -15.79
C TYR A 263 16.99 18.19 -14.37
N GLY A 264 17.14 16.87 -14.20
CA GLY A 264 17.39 16.24 -12.91
C GLY A 264 16.13 15.97 -12.11
N ASP A 265 15.10 15.45 -12.78
CA ASP A 265 13.81 15.04 -12.19
C ASP A 265 13.12 16.20 -11.47
N ARG A 266 13.10 17.36 -12.12
CA ARG A 266 12.47 18.58 -11.59
C ARG A 266 10.99 18.37 -11.26
N GLU A 267 10.54 18.88 -10.13
CA GLU A 267 9.14 18.83 -9.72
C GLU A 267 8.29 19.82 -10.52
N VAL A 268 7.01 19.51 -10.69
CA VAL A 268 6.07 20.36 -11.45
C VAL A 268 5.98 21.75 -10.81
N ASP A 269 5.96 21.82 -9.48
CA ASP A 269 5.90 23.07 -8.73
C ASP A 269 7.13 23.96 -8.96
N ASP A 270 8.31 23.38 -9.12
CA ASP A 270 9.55 24.15 -9.30
C ASP A 270 9.50 25.08 -10.52
N TYR A 271 8.74 24.73 -11.58
CA TYR A 271 8.64 25.52 -12.81
C TYR A 271 7.24 26.06 -13.11
N VAL A 272 6.21 25.58 -12.41
CA VAL A 272 4.84 26.09 -12.49
C VAL A 272 4.49 26.77 -11.17
N THR A 273 4.87 28.04 -11.04
CA THR A 273 4.74 28.82 -9.79
C THR A 273 3.28 29.09 -9.39
N ASP A 274 2.97 28.83 -8.12
CA ASP A 274 1.85 29.36 -7.31
C ASP A 274 0.45 29.26 -7.92
N ASN A 275 0.18 28.19 -8.68
CA ASN A 275 -1.16 27.94 -9.16
C ASN A 275 -1.45 26.44 -9.28
N ALA A 276 -2.17 25.92 -8.30
CA ALA A 276 -2.63 24.53 -8.25
C ALA A 276 -3.34 24.09 -9.56
N LEU A 277 -4.10 24.99 -10.20
CA LEU A 277 -4.74 24.65 -11.48
C LEU A 277 -3.71 24.42 -12.59
N PHE A 278 -2.66 25.25 -12.67
CA PHE A 278 -1.63 25.06 -13.69
C PHE A 278 -0.77 23.83 -13.42
N GLN A 279 -0.49 23.51 -12.15
CA GLN A 279 0.18 22.27 -11.79
C GLN A 279 -0.65 21.04 -12.20
N LEU A 280 -1.96 21.05 -11.95
CA LEU A 280 -2.87 19.99 -12.40
C LEU A 280 -2.93 19.86 -13.93
N LEU A 281 -2.98 20.98 -14.66
CA LEU A 281 -2.96 20.97 -16.13
C LEU A 281 -1.63 20.45 -16.67
N GLU A 282 -0.52 20.75 -16.01
CA GLU A 282 0.80 20.24 -16.37
C GLU A 282 0.90 18.73 -16.09
N ALA A 283 0.40 18.25 -14.96
CA ALA A 283 0.28 16.84 -14.66
C ALA A 283 -0.54 16.09 -15.72
N GLN A 284 -1.68 16.65 -16.13
CA GLN A 284 -2.51 16.13 -17.22
C GLN A 284 -1.75 16.13 -18.55
N ARG A 285 -1.00 17.19 -18.87
CA ARG A 285 -0.17 17.26 -20.08
C ARG A 285 0.87 16.13 -20.09
N ILE A 286 1.49 15.84 -18.95
CA ILE A 286 2.46 14.74 -18.81
C ILE A 286 1.77 13.40 -19.06
N GLU A 287 0.59 13.18 -18.47
CA GLU A 287 -0.21 11.97 -18.67
C GLU A 287 -0.62 11.79 -20.14
N GLU A 288 -1.08 12.86 -20.80
CA GLU A 288 -1.43 12.86 -22.22
C GLU A 288 -0.22 12.51 -23.09
N VAL A 289 0.97 13.06 -22.80
CA VAL A 289 2.20 12.71 -23.53
C VAL A 289 2.52 11.22 -23.40
N ILE A 290 2.32 10.62 -22.22
CA ILE A 290 2.53 9.19 -22.00
C ILE A 290 1.51 8.36 -22.80
N ARG A 291 0.25 8.80 -22.85
CA ARG A 291 -0.82 8.12 -23.58
C ARG A 291 -0.67 8.23 -25.10
N ASP A 292 -0.31 9.40 -25.60
CA ASP A 292 -0.12 9.64 -27.03
C ASP A 292 1.09 8.85 -27.55
N ARG A 293 2.11 8.63 -26.71
CA ARG A 293 3.21 7.72 -27.03
C ARG A 293 2.74 6.29 -27.30
N GLU A 294 1.70 5.81 -26.65
CA GLU A 294 1.12 4.52 -27.00
C GLU A 294 0.57 4.58 -28.43
N GLN A 295 -0.30 5.55 -28.73
CA GLN A 295 -0.95 5.69 -30.04
C GLN A 295 0.05 5.84 -31.19
N ASP A 296 1.09 6.64 -31.01
CA ASP A 296 2.16 6.86 -32.00
C ASP A 296 2.87 5.56 -32.39
N MET A 297 2.97 4.60 -31.48
CA MET A 297 3.62 3.30 -31.74
C MET A 297 2.75 2.38 -32.59
N TRP A 298 1.43 2.62 -32.66
CA TRP A 298 0.50 1.86 -33.51
C TRP A 298 0.27 2.52 -34.87
N ALA A 299 0.54 3.82 -35.02
CA ALA A 299 0.18 4.62 -36.20
C ALA A 299 1.23 4.61 -37.34
N TYR A 300 1.92 3.49 -37.56
CA TYR A 300 2.95 3.34 -38.60
C TYR A 300 2.53 2.47 -39.79
#